data_AF-A0A5B2TBV0-F1
#
_entry.id   AF-A0A5B2TBV0-F1
#
_cell.length_a   1.000
_cell.length_b   1.000
_cell.length_c   1.000
_cell.angle_alpha   90.00
_cell.angle_beta   90.00
_cell.angle_gamma   90.00
#
_symmetry.space_group_name_H-M   'P 1'
#
loop_
_entity.id
_entity.type
_entity.pdbx_description
1 polymer ?
#
loop_
_entity_poly.entity_id
_entity_poly.type
_entity_poly.pdbx_seq_one_letter_code
_entity_poly.pdbx_strand_id
1 'polypeptide(L)' 'MRAGAAGWRLYRDLARPDCFTELWAVDSWTDYLRHGVRLEEVDRAALALVAEMHRGGQGPEASRHLNIEP' A
#
# COMPACT_ATOMS: atom_id res chain seq x y z
N MET A 1 -4.93 8.59 10.27
CA MET A 1 -4.29 8.21 8.99
C MET A 1 -3.35 7.06 9.25
N ARG A 2 -3.37 6.00 8.44
CA ARG A 2 -2.47 4.85 8.60
C ARG A 2 -1.04 5.30 8.26
N ALA A 3 -0.06 4.98 9.10
CA ALA A 3 1.38 5.24 8.89
C ALA A 3 1.79 6.65 8.37
N GLY A 4 1.01 7.70 8.66
CA GLY A 4 1.30 9.07 8.23
C GLY A 4 1.00 9.39 6.76
N ALA A 5 0.15 8.60 6.09
CA ALA A 5 -0.29 8.86 4.73
C ALA A 5 -1.18 10.10 4.64
N ALA A 6 -0.94 10.98 3.65
CA ALA A 6 -1.82 12.10 3.30
C ALA A 6 -3.15 11.63 2.67
N GLY A 7 -3.16 10.42 2.11
CA GLY A 7 -4.37 9.75 1.64
C GLY A 7 -4.21 8.24 1.58
N TRP A 8 -5.29 7.52 1.85
CA TRP A 8 -5.35 6.07 1.75
C TRP A 8 -6.63 5.64 1.07
N ARG A 9 -6.54 4.75 0.08
CA ARG A 9 -7.67 4.16 -0.65
C ARG A 9 -7.40 2.68 -0.89
N LEU A 10 -8.45 1.87 -0.81
CA LEU A 10 -8.44 0.47 -1.24
C LEU A 10 -9.44 0.31 -2.39
N TYR A 11 -8.96 -0.18 -3.52
CA TYR A 11 -9.76 -0.45 -4.70
C TYR A 11 -9.88 -1.95 -4.90
N ARG A 12 -11.07 -2.42 -5.29
CA ARG A 12 -11.26 -3.77 -5.82
C ARG A 12 -11.21 -3.69 -7.34
N ASP A 13 -10.44 -4.57 -7.97
CA ASP A 13 -10.45 -4.72 -9.42
C ASP A 13 -11.80 -5.33 -9.86
N LEU A 14 -12.51 -4.66 -10.76
CA LEU A 14 -13.79 -5.12 -11.27
C LEU A 14 -13.66 -6.27 -12.28
N ALA A 15 -12.56 -6.32 -13.03
CA ALA A 15 -12.26 -7.42 -13.94
C ALA A 15 -11.70 -8.64 -13.20
N ARG A 16 -11.04 -8.42 -12.05
CA ARG A 16 -10.49 -9.47 -11.18
C ARG A 16 -10.94 -9.27 -9.73
N PRO A 17 -12.15 -9.72 -9.33
CA PRO A 17 -12.74 -9.42 -8.02
C PRO A 17 -11.92 -9.87 -6.79
N ASP A 18 -11.03 -10.85 -6.96
CA ASP A 18 -10.12 -11.34 -5.92
C ASP A 18 -8.85 -10.48 -5.78
N CYS A 19 -8.66 -9.49 -6.66
CA CYS A 19 -7.52 -8.58 -6.65
C CYS A 19 -7.92 -7.23 -6.05
N PHE A 20 -7.05 -6.73 -5.17
CA PHE A 20 -7.21 -5.44 -4.50
C PHE A 20 -5.95 -4.60 -4.70
N THR A 21 -6.14 -3.30 -4.91
CA THR A 21 -5.07 -2.31 -5.05
C THR A 21 -5.17 -1.31 -3.91
N GLU A 22 -4.13 -1.26 -3.09
CA GLU A 22 -3.99 -0.26 -2.03
C GLU A 22 -3.19 0.93 -2.57
N LEU A 23 -3.75 2.14 -2.44
CA LEU A 23 -3.11 3.39 -2.87
C LEU A 23 -2.79 4.26 -1.66
N TRP A 24 -1.53 4.65 -1.58
CA TRP A 24 -0.98 5.51 -0.55
C TRP A 24 -0.52 6.82 -1.18
N ALA A 25 -1.17 7.92 -0.81
CA ALA A 25 -0.72 9.26 -1.15
C ALA A 25 0.08 9.82 0.03
N VAL A 26 1.26 10.34 -0.24
CA VAL A 26 2.16 10.97 0.73
C VAL A 26 2.68 12.27 0.15
N ASP A 27 2.95 13.24 1.02
CA ASP A 27 3.29 14.61 0.60
C ASP A 27 4.69 14.73 -0.01
N SER A 28 5.57 13.77 0.28
CA SER A 28 6.93 13.77 -0.24
C SER A 28 7.51 12.36 -0.36
N TRP A 29 8.54 12.22 -1.21
CA TRP A 29 9.35 10.99 -1.27
C TRP A 29 10.02 10.66 0.08
N THR A 30 10.40 11.68 0.84
CA THR A 30 10.96 11.50 2.18
C THR A 30 9.93 10.89 3.14
N ASP A 31 8.67 11.31 3.07
CA ASP A 31 7.59 10.70 3.86
C ASP A 31 7.28 9.28 3.41
N TYR A 32 7.35 9.01 2.10
CA TYR A 32 7.33 7.65 1.58
C TYR A 32 8.42 6.79 2.23
N LEU A 33 9.68 7.24 2.25
CA LEU A 33 10.78 6.46 2.82
C LEU A 33 10.62 6.23 4.34
N ARG A 34 10.02 7.19 5.05
CA ARG A 34 9.73 7.08 6.49
C ARG A 34 8.57 6.14 6.79
N HIS A 35 7.70 5.86 5.81
CA HIS A 35 6.56 4.96 5.96
C HIS A 35 6.96 3.60 6.57
N GLY A 36 8.06 3.00 6.09
CA GLY A 36 8.53 1.71 6.61
C GLY A 36 8.91 1.74 8.10
N VAL A 37 9.41 2.87 8.59
CA VAL A 37 9.80 3.06 10.00
C VAL A 37 8.59 3.42 10.87
N ARG A 38 7.54 4.00 10.27
CA ARG A 38 6.30 4.41 10.94
C ARG A 38 5.25 3.30 11.07
N LEU A 39 5.44 2.16 10.40
CA LEU A 39 4.55 1.01 10.59
C LEU A 39 4.59 0.58 12.05
N GLU A 40 3.43 0.60 12.69
CA GLU A 40 3.28 0.06 14.04
C GLU A 40 3.21 -1.48 13.99
N GLU A 41 3.30 -2.13 15.14
CA GLU A 41 3.22 -3.58 15.20
C GLU A 41 1.87 -4.11 14.71
N VAL A 42 0.79 -3.38 14.98
CA VAL A 42 -0.54 -3.70 14.45
C VAL A 42 -0.60 -3.62 12.92
N ASP A 43 0.13 -2.67 12.31
CA ASP A 43 0.20 -2.58 10.85
C ASP A 43 0.98 -3.75 10.26
N ARG A 44 2.10 -4.12 10.88
CA ARG A 44 2.90 -5.30 10.48
C ARG A 44 2.10 -6.59 10.58
N ALA A 45 1.38 -6.79 11.68
CA ALA A 45 0.52 -7.96 11.88
C ALA A 45 -0.59 -8.03 10.82
N ALA A 46 -1.23 -6.89 10.50
CA ALA A 46 -2.22 -6.83 9.45
C ALA A 46 -1.63 -7.15 8.06
N LEU A 47 -0.46 -6.61 7.74
CA LEU A 47 0.23 -6.89 6.48
C LEU A 47 0.62 -8.37 6.37
N ALA A 48 1.05 -9.00 7.45
CA ALA A 48 1.35 -10.44 7.48
C ALA A 48 0.09 -11.28 7.21
N LEU A 49 -1.04 -10.97 7.85
CA LEU A 49 -2.31 -11.67 7.58
C LEU A 49 -2.75 -11.51 6.13
N VAL A 50 -2.60 -10.32 5.55
CA VAL A 50 -2.93 -10.07 4.14
C VAL A 50 -2.00 -10.84 3.21
N ALA A 51 -0.72 -10.97 3.55
CA ALA A 51 0.23 -11.76 2.77
C ALA A 51 -0.17 -13.23 2.69
N GLU A 52 -0.69 -13.82 3.78
CA GLU A 52 -1.20 -15.20 3.79
C GLU A 52 -2.45 -15.39 2.91
N MET A 53 -3.22 -14.33 2.64
CA MET A 53 -4.38 -14.39 1.76
C MET A 53 -4.01 -14.39 0.27
N HIS A 54 -2.74 -14.12 -0.06
CA HIS A 54 -2.26 -14.11 -1.44
C HIS A 54 -2.24 -15.54 -2.03
N ARG A 55 -2.95 -15.75 -3.14
CA ARG A 55 -3.05 -17.07 -3.80
C ARG A 55 -2.23 -17.21 -5.10
N GLY A 56 -1.45 -16.20 -5.47
CA GLY A 56 -0.60 -16.21 -6.68
C GLY A 56 0.81 -16.75 -6.42
N GLY A 57 1.52 -17.11 -7.49
CA GLY A 57 2.93 -17.57 -7.39
C GLY A 57 3.95 -16.43 -7.24
N GLN A 58 3.52 -15.18 -7.39
CA GLN A 58 4.35 -13.98 -7.26
C GLN A 58 3.69 -13.04 -6.26
N GLY A 59 4.45 -12.55 -5.27
CA GLY A 59 3.95 -11.64 -4.25
C GLY A 59 3.31 -10.36 -4.82
N PRO A 60 2.64 -9.55 -3.97
CA PRO A 60 1.96 -8.34 -4.42
C PRO A 60 2.92 -7.38 -5.14
N GLU A 61 2.49 -6.88 -6.29
CA GLU A 61 3.26 -5.92 -7.08
C GLU A 61 3.16 -4.52 -6.45
N ALA A 62 4.30 -3.83 -6.35
CA ALA A 62 4.38 -2.48 -5.80
C ALA A 62 4.83 -1.48 -6.86
N SER A 63 3.94 -0.54 -7.20
CA SER A 63 4.23 0.56 -8.13
C SER A 63 4.41 1.88 -7.38
N ARG A 64 5.33 2.72 -7.85
CA ARG A 64 5.61 4.04 -7.27
C ARG A 64 5.43 5.11 -8.34
N HIS A 65 4.61 6.09 -8.03
CA HIS A 65 4.30 7.18 -8.95
C HIS A 65 4.78 8.50 -8.34
N LEU A 66 5.41 9.32 -9.15
CA LEU A 66 5.67 10.72 -8.84
C LEU A 66 4.65 11.54 -9.64
N ASN A 67 3.89 12.38 -8.94
CA ASN A 67 3.10 13.39 -9.61
C ASN A 67 4.06 14.43 -10.17
N ILE A 68 4.13 14.55 -11.49
CA ILE A 68 4.89 15.59 -12.19
C ILE A 68 3.85 16.55 -12.76
N GLU A 69 3.78 17.75 -12.19
CA GLU A 69 3.00 18.83 -12.78
C GLU A 69 3.70 19.29 -14.07
N PRO A 70 2.97 19.42 -15.18
CA PRO A 70 3.54 19.79 -16.48
C PRO A 70 4.10 21.22 -16.51
#